data_AF-A0A2E1VTE4-F1
#
_entry.id   AF-A0A2E1VTE4-F1
#
_cell.length_a   1.000
_cell.length_b   1.000
_cell.length_c   1.000
_cell.angle_alpha   90.00
_cell.angle_beta   90.00
_cell.angle_gamma   90.00
#
_symmetry.space_group_name_H-M   'P 1'
#
loop_
_entity.id
_entity.type
_entity.pdbx_description
1 polymer ?
#
loop_
_entity_poly.entity_id
_entity_poly.type
_entity_poly.pdbx_seq_one_letter_code
_entity_poly.pdbx_strand_id
1 'polypeptide(L)'
;MLRWLCVLGILFASACGMLSRAEEEMWVHEIVQDGPPIRDLLSECEWATIDAGFPPGDRDEAGMVVTSGWNVVEQPFSGKGRRFQGILQIEPLGEAGLYRVGARVRVQANKEVYRTLDRAEADWQSIDDDPGRARALLQHLIGRVQAPGLSDDFFNRKPWKENNG
;
A
#
# COMPACT_ATOMS: atom_id res chain seq x y z
N MET A 1 43.24 10.71 26.81
CA MET A 1 42.64 9.69 25.92
C MET A 1 41.11 9.62 26.01
N LEU A 2 40.43 10.73 26.32
CA LEU A 2 38.96 10.77 26.57
C LEU A 2 38.18 11.60 25.51
N ARG A 3 38.84 12.03 24.43
CA ARG A 3 38.25 12.89 23.37
C ARG A 3 37.83 12.12 22.12
N TRP A 4 38.21 10.84 21.99
CA TRP A 4 37.91 10.02 20.81
C TRP A 4 36.61 9.20 20.94
N LEU A 5 36.05 9.05 22.14
CA LEU A 5 34.81 8.31 22.38
C LEU A 5 33.54 9.07 21.97
N CYS A 6 33.58 10.41 21.92
CA CYS A 6 32.38 11.21 21.61
C CYS A 6 32.06 11.29 20.11
N VAL A 7 33.03 11.10 19.22
CA VAL A 7 32.80 11.21 17.76
C VAL A 7 32.12 9.95 17.20
N LEU A 8 32.35 8.79 17.82
CA LEU A 8 31.75 7.52 17.37
C LEU A 8 30.24 7.44 17.66
N GLY A 9 29.75 8.12 18.71
CA GLY A 9 28.33 8.09 19.08
C GLY A 9 27.41 8.88 18.13
N ILE A 10 27.92 9.93 17.50
CA ILE A 10 27.12 10.80 16.61
C ILE A 10 26.89 10.13 15.24
N LEU A 11 27.81 9.27 14.79
CA LEU A 11 27.69 8.57 13.50
C LEU A 11 26.63 7.46 13.51
N PHE A 12 26.36 6.83 14.66
CA PHE A 12 25.33 5.78 14.75
C PHE A 12 23.90 6.32 14.73
N ALA A 13 23.66 7.54 15.24
CA ALA A 13 22.32 8.12 15.27
C ALA A 13 21.79 8.49 13.87
N SER A 14 22.67 8.91 12.96
CA SER A 14 22.30 9.25 11.57
C SER A 14 21.92 8.05 10.72
N ALA A 15 22.40 6.85 11.05
CA ALA A 15 22.09 5.63 10.30
C ALA A 15 20.63 5.18 10.48
N CYS A 16 20.05 5.36 11.67
CA CYS A 16 18.65 5.02 11.93
C CYS A 16 17.68 5.95 11.17
N GLY A 17 17.96 7.25 11.10
CA GLY A 17 17.08 8.21 10.41
C GLY A 17 17.06 8.05 8.89
N MET A 18 18.18 7.59 8.29
CA MET A 18 18.20 7.28 6.86
C MET A 18 17.43 6.00 6.52
N LEU A 19 17.49 4.99 7.39
CA LEU A 19 16.77 3.74 7.16
C LEU A 19 15.25 3.93 7.21
N SER A 20 14.74 4.69 8.19
CA SER A 20 13.29 4.94 8.31
C SER A 20 12.75 5.78 7.14
N ARG A 21 13.53 6.74 6.65
CA ARG A 21 13.13 7.56 5.49
C ARG A 21 13.09 6.75 4.20
N ALA A 22 14.06 5.86 3.99
CA ALA A 22 14.08 4.97 2.84
C ALA A 22 12.88 4.00 2.84
N GLU A 23 12.42 3.57 4.03
CA GLU A 23 11.21 2.77 4.16
C GLU A 23 9.95 3.54 3.79
N GLU A 24 9.82 4.78 4.28
CA GLU A 24 8.68 5.65 4.00
C GLU A 24 8.56 6.01 2.51
N GLU A 25 9.69 6.21 1.81
CA GLU A 25 9.72 6.55 0.38
C GLU A 25 9.18 5.43 -0.54
N MET A 26 9.10 4.19 -0.06
CA MET A 26 8.52 3.06 -0.80
C MET A 26 7.00 3.00 -0.72
N TRP A 27 6.39 3.74 0.21
CA TRP A 27 4.96 3.79 0.41
C TRP A 27 4.36 5.02 -0.25
N VAL A 28 3.26 4.81 -0.98
CA VAL A 28 2.43 5.88 -1.52
C VAL A 28 1.30 6.11 -0.54
N HIS A 29 1.10 7.35 -0.11
CA HIS A 29 0.15 7.67 0.95
C HIS A 29 -0.96 8.63 0.48
N GLU A 30 -2.13 8.49 1.07
CA GLU A 30 -3.25 9.41 0.93
C GLU A 30 -4.01 9.53 2.25
N ILE A 31 -4.73 10.65 2.42
CA ILE A 31 -5.58 10.88 3.59
C ILE A 31 -7.02 10.60 3.17
N VAL A 32 -7.68 9.70 3.90
CA VAL A 32 -9.11 9.43 3.76
C VAL A 32 -9.82 10.19 4.87
N GLN A 33 -10.67 11.14 4.47
CA GLN A 33 -11.59 11.86 5.33
C GLN A 33 -12.98 11.22 5.21
N ASP A 34 -13.76 11.28 6.29
CA ASP A 34 -15.11 10.69 6.38
C ASP A 34 -15.17 9.22 5.92
N GLY A 35 -14.09 8.48 6.17
CA GLY A 35 -13.97 7.08 5.79
C GLY A 35 -14.90 6.17 6.59
N PRO A 36 -15.21 4.98 6.07
CA PRO A 36 -16.05 4.02 6.77
C PRO A 36 -15.40 3.53 8.08
N PRO A 37 -16.13 2.81 8.93
CA PRO A 37 -15.55 2.13 10.09
C PRO A 37 -14.37 1.25 9.68
N ILE A 38 -13.35 1.15 10.54
CA ILE A 38 -12.07 0.50 10.21
C ILE A 38 -12.22 -0.95 9.71
N ARG A 39 -13.19 -1.70 10.24
CA ARG A 39 -13.49 -3.07 9.81
C ARG A 39 -13.92 -3.12 8.34
N ASP A 40 -14.73 -2.15 7.93
CA ASP A 40 -15.24 -2.03 6.58
C ASP A 40 -14.12 -1.51 5.66
N LEU A 41 -13.32 -0.56 6.14
CA LEU A 41 -12.14 -0.06 5.41
C LEU A 41 -11.13 -1.17 5.10
N LEU A 42 -10.84 -2.06 6.04
CA LEU A 42 -10.00 -3.25 5.78
C LEU A 42 -10.60 -4.18 4.73
N SER A 43 -11.93 -4.32 4.73
CA SER A 43 -12.63 -5.13 3.72
C SER A 43 -12.54 -4.46 2.34
N GLU A 44 -12.66 -3.13 2.29
CA GLU A 44 -12.45 -2.36 1.06
C GLU A 44 -11.00 -2.46 0.56
N CYS A 45 -10.01 -2.54 1.45
CA CYS A 45 -8.62 -2.83 1.06
C CYS A 45 -8.48 -4.20 0.38
N GLU A 46 -9.11 -5.25 0.91
CA GLU A 46 -9.12 -6.58 0.27
C GLU A 46 -9.71 -6.50 -1.13
N TRP A 47 -10.89 -5.89 -1.28
CA TRP A 47 -11.53 -5.74 -2.58
C TRP A 47 -10.72 -4.87 -3.55
N ALA A 48 -10.11 -3.79 -3.07
CA ALA A 48 -9.25 -2.93 -3.89
C ALA A 48 -8.04 -3.68 -4.45
N THR A 49 -7.42 -4.58 -3.66
CA THR A 49 -6.32 -5.41 -4.17
C THR A 49 -6.77 -6.35 -5.28
N ILE A 50 -7.97 -6.94 -5.15
CA ILE A 50 -8.55 -7.83 -6.15
C ILE A 50 -8.89 -7.06 -7.44
N ASP A 51 -9.55 -5.91 -7.31
CA ASP A 51 -9.92 -5.05 -8.44
C ASP A 51 -8.68 -4.53 -9.19
N ALA A 52 -7.59 -4.27 -8.47
CA ALA A 52 -6.29 -3.92 -9.03
C ALA A 52 -5.56 -5.11 -9.71
N GLY A 53 -6.18 -6.29 -9.74
CA GLY A 53 -5.66 -7.48 -10.41
C GLY A 53 -4.64 -8.28 -9.60
N PHE A 54 -4.58 -8.10 -8.29
CA PHE A 54 -3.77 -8.95 -7.41
C PHE A 54 -4.60 -10.14 -6.90
N PRO A 55 -4.00 -11.34 -6.75
CA PRO A 55 -4.66 -12.47 -6.12
C PRO A 55 -5.02 -12.18 -4.65
N PRO A 56 -6.09 -12.79 -4.12
CA PRO A 56 -6.39 -12.75 -2.69
C PRO A 56 -5.19 -13.20 -1.85
N GLY A 57 -5.07 -12.64 -0.65
CA GLY A 57 -3.96 -12.93 0.25
C GLY A 57 -4.38 -12.93 1.71
N ASP A 58 -3.60 -12.26 2.54
CA ASP A 58 -3.73 -12.23 3.99
C ASP A 58 -4.21 -10.86 4.50
N ARG A 59 -4.90 -10.88 5.64
CA ARG A 59 -5.44 -9.71 6.32
C ARG A 59 -5.05 -9.76 7.78
N ASP A 60 -4.24 -8.79 8.19
CA ASP A 60 -3.86 -8.58 9.58
C ASP A 60 -4.70 -7.45 10.19
N GLU A 61 -5.70 -7.83 10.99
CA GLU A 61 -6.57 -6.86 11.66
C GLU A 61 -5.85 -6.08 12.77
N ALA A 62 -4.84 -6.67 13.41
CA ALA A 62 -4.10 -6.03 14.48
C ALA A 62 -3.09 -5.02 13.92
N GLY A 63 -2.39 -5.39 12.85
CA GLY A 63 -1.47 -4.52 12.11
C GLY A 63 -2.17 -3.52 11.18
N MET A 64 -3.48 -3.70 10.93
CA MET A 64 -4.26 -2.90 9.98
C MET A 64 -3.68 -2.93 8.56
N VAL A 65 -3.25 -4.13 8.13
CA VAL A 65 -2.60 -4.36 6.85
C VAL A 65 -3.34 -5.44 6.06
N VAL A 66 -3.51 -5.21 4.77
CA VAL A 66 -3.94 -6.21 3.80
C VAL A 66 -2.79 -6.47 2.83
N THR A 67 -2.40 -7.73 2.70
CA THR A 67 -1.31 -8.17 1.82
C THR A 67 -1.85 -9.14 0.79
N SER A 68 -1.71 -8.83 -0.49
CA SER A 68 -2.17 -9.72 -1.56
C SER A 68 -1.30 -10.96 -1.71
N GLY A 69 -1.81 -11.94 -2.46
CA GLY A 69 -0.96 -12.99 -3.03
C GLY A 69 0.00 -12.43 -4.08
N TRP A 70 0.97 -13.23 -4.51
CA TRP A 70 1.89 -12.87 -5.58
C TRP A 70 1.22 -13.02 -6.95
N ASN A 71 1.05 -11.92 -7.68
CA ASN A 71 0.68 -11.92 -9.09
C ASN A 71 1.89 -12.20 -9.96
N VAL A 72 1.96 -13.38 -10.59
CA VAL A 72 3.06 -13.80 -11.47
C VAL A 72 2.77 -13.37 -12.91
N VAL A 73 3.64 -12.53 -13.45
CA VAL A 73 3.65 -12.15 -14.87
C VAL A 73 4.78 -12.91 -15.55
N GLU A 74 4.40 -13.95 -16.29
CA GLU A 74 5.33 -14.74 -17.08
C GLU A 74 5.77 -13.93 -18.30
N GLN A 75 7.08 -13.83 -18.51
CA GLN A 75 7.67 -13.23 -19.70
C GLN A 75 8.51 -14.27 -20.43
N PRO A 76 7.87 -15.17 -21.21
CA PRO A 76 8.52 -16.38 -21.74
C PRO A 76 9.70 -16.07 -22.66
N PHE A 77 9.69 -14.92 -23.35
CA PHE A 77 10.73 -14.54 -24.30
C PHE A 77 11.89 -13.73 -23.70
N SER A 78 11.71 -13.15 -22.50
CA SER A 78 12.75 -12.33 -21.86
C SER A 78 13.57 -13.13 -20.84
N GLY A 79 13.13 -14.34 -20.48
CA GLY A 79 13.71 -15.14 -19.40
C GLY A 79 13.60 -14.48 -18.02
N LYS A 80 12.81 -13.41 -17.89
CA LYS A 80 12.71 -12.57 -16.68
C LYS A 80 11.26 -12.47 -16.24
N GLY A 81 10.73 -13.60 -15.76
CA GLY A 81 9.45 -13.58 -15.06
C GLY A 81 9.49 -12.58 -13.91
N ARG A 82 8.41 -11.84 -13.69
CA ARG A 82 8.27 -10.95 -12.54
C ARG A 82 7.05 -11.36 -11.73
N ARG A 83 7.11 -11.16 -10.42
CA ARG A 83 5.93 -11.25 -9.57
C ARG A 83 5.77 -10.00 -8.72
N PHE A 84 4.52 -9.66 -8.45
CA PHE A 84 4.12 -8.44 -7.77
C PHE A 84 3.22 -8.77 -6.59
N GLN A 85 3.41 -8.10 -5.46
CA GLN A 85 2.56 -8.23 -4.28
C GLN A 85 2.11 -6.84 -3.83
N GLY A 86 0.80 -6.60 -3.81
CA GLY A 86 0.20 -5.37 -3.33
C GLY A 86 -0.01 -5.42 -1.82
N ILE A 87 0.25 -4.31 -1.15
CA ILE A 87 0.10 -4.14 0.28
C ILE A 87 -0.63 -2.82 0.51
N LEU A 88 -1.70 -2.87 1.29
CA LEU A 88 -2.42 -1.70 1.78
C LEU A 88 -2.32 -1.65 3.31
N GLN A 89 -1.97 -0.49 3.85
CA GLN A 89 -1.86 -0.24 5.28
C GLN A 89 -2.77 0.92 5.67
N ILE A 90 -3.39 0.83 6.85
CA ILE A 90 -4.24 1.88 7.42
C ILE A 90 -3.61 2.34 8.72
N GLU A 91 -3.51 3.66 8.90
CA GLU A 91 -3.06 4.32 10.12
C GLU A 91 -4.16 5.32 10.57
N PRO A 92 -4.85 5.07 11.69
CA PRO A 92 -5.82 6.01 12.25
C PRO A 92 -5.15 7.29 12.73
N LEU A 93 -5.72 8.46 12.42
CA LEU A 93 -5.13 9.76 12.77
C LEU A 93 -5.72 10.40 14.05
N GLY A 94 -6.49 9.63 14.83
CA GLY A 94 -7.05 10.05 16.11
C GLY A 94 -8.46 10.63 16.04
N GLU A 95 -8.93 11.03 14.86
CA GLU A 95 -10.32 11.44 14.61
C GLU A 95 -11.11 10.30 13.94
N ALA A 96 -12.39 10.16 14.31
CA ALA A 96 -13.26 9.11 13.75
C ALA A 96 -13.47 9.37 12.25
N GLY A 97 -13.23 8.35 11.42
CA GLY A 97 -13.33 8.48 9.97
C GLY A 97 -12.11 9.13 9.30
N LEU A 98 -11.07 9.51 10.07
CA LEU A 98 -9.84 10.08 9.53
C LEU A 98 -8.70 9.06 9.57
N TYR A 99 -8.23 8.68 8.39
CA TYR A 99 -7.19 7.67 8.22
C TYR A 99 -6.11 8.14 7.26
N ARG A 100 -4.87 7.76 7.53
CA ARG A 100 -3.80 7.72 6.52
C ARG A 100 -3.77 6.31 5.94
N VAL A 101 -3.91 6.21 4.62
CA VAL A 101 -3.81 4.94 3.90
C VAL A 101 -2.53 4.93 3.09
N GLY A 102 -1.80 3.81 3.19
CA GLY A 102 -0.54 3.58 2.48
C GLY A 102 -0.67 2.41 1.51
N ALA A 103 -0.11 2.55 0.32
CA ALA A 103 0.01 1.48 -0.66
C ALA A 103 1.48 1.23 -0.99
N ARG A 104 1.85 -0.06 -1.10
CA ARG A 104 3.17 -0.50 -1.52
C ARG A 104 3.03 -1.71 -2.43
N VAL A 105 3.84 -1.78 -3.49
CA VAL A 105 3.89 -2.94 -4.38
C VAL A 105 5.30 -3.49 -4.43
N ARG A 106 5.49 -4.65 -3.78
CA ARG A 106 6.76 -5.38 -3.80
C ARG A 106 6.93 -6.09 -5.14
N VAL A 107 8.16 -6.10 -5.64
CA VAL A 107 8.49 -6.76 -6.91
C VAL A 107 9.61 -7.76 -6.72
N GLN A 108 9.45 -8.93 -7.32
CA GLN A 108 10.51 -9.92 -7.43
C GLN A 108 10.71 -10.34 -8.88
N ALA A 109 11.96 -10.57 -9.27
CA ALA A 109 12.34 -11.06 -10.58
C ALA A 109 12.88 -12.49 -10.46
N ASN A 110 12.51 -13.33 -11.42
CA ASN A 110 13.10 -14.66 -11.56
C ASN A 110 14.54 -14.51 -12.09
N LYS A 111 15.50 -15.12 -11.41
CA LYS A 111 16.92 -15.19 -11.81
C LYS A 111 17.30 -16.50 -12.47
N GLU A 112 16.43 -17.50 -12.45
CA GLU A 112 16.65 -18.77 -13.14
C GLU A 112 16.76 -18.53 -14.65
N VAL A 113 17.81 -19.07 -15.28
CA VAL A 113 18.16 -18.77 -16.69
C VAL A 113 17.81 -19.95 -17.62
N TYR A 114 17.87 -21.18 -17.11
CA TYR A 114 17.77 -22.40 -17.90
C TYR A 114 16.35 -22.98 -17.91
N ARG A 115 15.60 -22.82 -16.80
CA ARG A 115 14.23 -23.34 -16.64
C ARG A 115 13.23 -22.24 -16.25
N THR A 116 13.26 -21.12 -16.96
CA THR A 116 12.48 -19.90 -16.67
C THR A 116 10.96 -20.10 -16.59
N LEU A 117 10.43 -21.14 -17.25
CA LEU A 117 9.00 -21.47 -17.28
C LEU A 117 8.59 -22.50 -16.22
N ASP A 118 9.55 -23.17 -15.58
CA ASP A 118 9.27 -24.11 -14.50
C ASP A 118 9.13 -23.35 -13.18
N ARG A 119 7.92 -23.31 -12.63
CA ARG A 119 7.64 -22.60 -11.37
C ARG A 119 8.35 -23.23 -10.18
N ALA A 120 8.66 -24.52 -10.23
CA ALA A 120 9.33 -25.22 -9.13
C ALA A 120 10.81 -24.82 -9.02
N GLU A 121 11.41 -24.41 -10.14
CA GLU A 121 12.84 -24.04 -10.25
C GLU A 121 13.05 -22.53 -10.19
N ALA A 122 11.98 -21.74 -10.02
CA ALA A 122 12.06 -20.29 -10.07
C ALA A 122 12.79 -19.71 -8.84
N ASP A 123 13.92 -19.02 -9.07
CA ASP A 123 14.66 -18.26 -8.06
C ASP A 123 14.19 -16.80 -8.03
N TRP A 124 13.31 -16.48 -7.09
CA TRP A 124 12.72 -15.14 -6.97
C TRP A 124 13.57 -14.24 -6.08
N GLN A 125 14.10 -13.16 -6.66
CA GLN A 125 14.87 -12.14 -5.93
C GLN A 125 14.15 -10.80 -5.92
N SER A 126 14.14 -10.16 -4.75
CA SER A 126 13.60 -8.81 -4.58
C SER A 126 14.37 -7.79 -5.41
N ILE A 127 13.61 -6.92 -6.06
CA ILE A 127 14.10 -5.74 -6.78
C ILE A 127 13.33 -4.51 -6.28
N ASP A 128 13.59 -3.35 -6.88
CA ASP A 128 12.89 -2.12 -6.53
C ASP A 128 11.37 -2.26 -6.65
N ASP A 129 10.67 -1.70 -5.66
CA ASP A 129 9.21 -1.66 -5.62
C ASP A 129 8.64 -0.85 -6.80
N ASP A 130 7.36 -1.08 -7.11
CA ASP A 130 6.67 -0.41 -8.22
C ASP A 130 5.73 0.70 -7.70
N PRO A 131 6.21 1.96 -7.59
CA PRO A 131 5.37 3.06 -7.12
C PRO A 131 4.24 3.41 -8.11
N GLY A 132 4.37 3.05 -9.39
CA GLY A 132 3.31 3.23 -10.39
C GLY A 132 2.11 2.34 -10.08
N ARG A 133 2.37 1.05 -9.85
CA ARG A 133 1.33 0.09 -9.42
C ARG A 133 0.81 0.39 -8.02
N ALA A 134 1.65 0.88 -7.10
CA ALA A 134 1.19 1.29 -5.77
C ALA A 134 0.20 2.46 -5.83
N ARG A 135 0.45 3.47 -6.68
CA ARG A 135 -0.52 4.56 -6.93
C ARG A 135 -1.83 4.03 -7.52
N ALA A 136 -1.75 3.13 -8.51
CA ALA A 136 -2.95 2.54 -9.10
C ALA A 136 -3.77 1.74 -8.06
N LEU A 137 -3.09 0.93 -7.24
CA LEU A 137 -3.73 0.20 -6.13
C LEU A 137 -4.41 1.15 -5.14
N LEU A 138 -3.74 2.25 -4.77
CA LEU A 138 -4.32 3.27 -3.90
C LEU A 138 -5.55 3.93 -4.54
N GLN A 139 -5.51 4.25 -5.83
CA GLN A 139 -6.66 4.80 -6.56
C GLN A 139 -7.85 3.85 -6.56
N HIS A 140 -7.64 2.54 -6.68
CA HIS A 140 -8.71 1.55 -6.54
C HIS A 140 -9.35 1.60 -5.16
N LEU A 141 -8.56 1.70 -4.09
CA LEU A 141 -9.10 1.86 -2.73
C LEU A 141 -9.90 3.17 -2.61
N ILE A 142 -9.32 4.28 -3.03
CA ILE A 142 -9.92 5.61 -2.89
C ILE A 142 -11.25 5.70 -3.64
N GLY A 143 -11.32 5.17 -4.87
CA GLY A 143 -12.56 5.11 -5.63
C GLY A 143 -13.66 4.27 -5.00
N ARG A 144 -13.33 3.36 -4.07
CA ARG A 144 -14.30 2.55 -3.33
C ARG A 144 -14.78 3.21 -2.05
N VAL A 145 -13.89 3.88 -1.33
CA VAL A 145 -14.19 4.47 -0.01
C VAL A 145 -14.69 5.91 -0.10
N GLN A 146 -14.30 6.65 -1.13
CA GLN A 146 -14.85 7.96 -1.44
C GLN A 146 -15.96 7.79 -2.48
N ALA A 147 -17.20 7.68 -2.04
CA ALA A 147 -18.33 7.58 -2.96
C ALA A 147 -18.39 8.82 -3.88
N PRO A 148 -18.52 8.67 -5.21
CA PRO A 148 -18.75 9.79 -6.11
C PRO A 148 -20.18 10.32 -5.87
N GLY A 149 -20.32 11.34 -5.03
CA GLY A 149 -21.61 11.99 -4.77
C GLY A 149 -21.83 12.51 -3.36
N LEU A 150 -20.89 12.30 -2.43
CA LEU A 150 -20.94 12.84 -1.07
C LEU A 150 -19.90 13.96 -0.89
N SER A 151 -19.75 14.83 -1.90
CA SER A 151 -19.21 16.15 -1.63
C SER A 151 -20.15 16.91 -0.70
N ASP A 152 -19.61 17.84 0.08
CA ASP A 152 -20.30 18.66 1.10
C ASP A 152 -21.68 19.23 0.68
N ASP A 153 -21.94 19.32 -0.63
CA ASP A 153 -23.23 19.72 -1.21
C ASP A 153 -24.38 18.76 -0.90
N PHE A 154 -24.15 17.44 -0.78
CA PHE A 154 -25.24 16.48 -0.53
C PHE A 154 -25.79 16.58 0.90
N PHE A 155 -24.92 16.81 1.89
CA PHE A 155 -25.35 17.04 3.28
C PHE A 155 -25.85 18.47 3.52
N ASN A 156 -25.37 19.47 2.77
CA ASN A 156 -25.86 20.85 2.85
C ASN A 156 -27.21 21.08 2.17
N ARG A 157 -27.59 20.24 1.19
CA ARG A 157 -28.96 20.22 0.67
C ARG A 157 -29.83 19.46 1.66
N LYS A 158 -30.51 20.19 2.55
CA LYS A 158 -31.67 19.66 3.30
C LYS A 158 -32.92 19.85 2.42
N PRO A 159 -33.33 18.90 1.56
CA PRO A 159 -34.46 19.07 0.64
C PRO A 159 -35.80 19.29 1.36
N TRP A 160 -35.87 19.05 2.68
CA TRP A 160 -37.08 19.26 3.49
C TRP A 160 -37.18 20.67 4.10
N LYS A 161 -36.20 21.57 3.89
CA LYS A 161 -36.23 22.93 4.44
C LYS A 161 -36.83 23.99 3.52
N GLU A 162 -37.20 23.66 2.28
CA GLU A 162 -37.62 24.67 1.29
C GLU A 162 -39.13 24.92 1.16
N ASN A 163 -40.01 24.24 1.93
CA ASN A 163 -41.46 24.46 1.83
C ASN A 163 -42.11 24.94 3.15
N ASN A 164 -41.60 26.02 3.73
CA ASN A 164 -42.34 26.79 4.75
C ASN A 164 -41.99 28.28 4.64
N GLY A 165 -42.68 28.98 3.74
CA GLY A 165 -42.57 30.42 3.53
C GLY A 165 -43.46 30.89 2.40
#